data_AF-A0A374P9D1-F1
#
_entry.id   AF-A0A374P9D1-F1
#
_cell.length_a   1.000
_cell.length_b   1.000
_cell.length_c   1.000
_cell.angle_alpha   90.00
_cell.angle_beta   90.00
_cell.angle_gamma   90.00
#
_symmetry.space_group_name_H-M   'P 1'
#
loop_
_entity.id
_entity.type
_entity.pdbx_description
1 polymer ?
#
loop_
_entity_poly.entity_id
_entity_poly.type
_entity_poly.pdbx_seq_one_letter_code
_entity_poly.pdbx_strand_id
1 'polypeptide(L)'
;MDLSQRRHITDQELAEPLQGMDQAEQSGVFDGLFCRELSEVAASVSKEQLLQSIGPGMNLTRGFFRKIYGYEISYPGFKETAIRALEEAGCMKARAYYNEIIGEYQRQQDEAIRPVAAEYLKECNRKWEQKEGEGERKRQKNSSRQERWKDFGELLNFQ
;
A
#
# COMPACT_ATOMS: atom_id res chain seq x y z
N MET A 1 13.00 -14.36 12.52
CA MET A 1 13.17 -13.18 13.39
C MET A 1 12.24 -13.35 14.57
N ASP A 2 12.78 -13.28 15.79
CA ASP A 2 12.02 -13.41 17.03
C ASP A 2 11.24 -12.11 17.30
N LEU A 3 9.91 -12.16 17.20
CA LEU A 3 9.04 -10.99 17.39
C LEU A 3 8.79 -10.69 18.89
N SER A 4 9.23 -11.56 19.80
CA SER A 4 9.07 -11.43 21.25
C SER A 4 9.78 -10.23 21.86
N GLN A 5 10.72 -9.62 21.11
CA GLN A 5 11.56 -8.51 21.57
C GLN A 5 11.09 -7.13 21.07
N ARG A 6 10.01 -7.04 20.29
CA ARG A 6 9.53 -5.73 19.81
C ARG A 6 8.75 -5.01 20.91
N ARG A 7 9.34 -3.92 21.42
CA ARG A 7 8.68 -2.94 22.27
C ARG A 7 7.40 -2.43 21.59
N HIS A 8 6.29 -2.42 22.33
CA HIS A 8 5.06 -1.76 21.88
C HIS A 8 5.30 -0.25 21.82
N ILE A 9 5.05 0.35 20.65
CA ILE A 9 5.11 1.81 20.50
C ILE A 9 3.89 2.39 21.22
N THR A 10 4.10 3.39 22.05
CA THR A 10 3.01 4.05 22.79
C THR A 10 2.40 5.18 21.95
N ASP A 11 1.13 5.51 22.18
CA ASP A 11 0.46 6.61 21.48
C ASP A 11 1.17 7.96 21.70
N GLN A 12 1.81 8.12 22.86
CA GLN A 12 2.60 9.30 23.18
C GLN A 12 3.88 9.40 22.35
N GLU A 13 4.52 8.28 22.03
CA GLU A 13 5.69 8.23 21.13
C GLU A 13 5.31 8.45 19.67
N LEU A 14 4.05 8.21 19.28
CA LEU A 14 3.53 8.49 17.94
C LEU A 14 3.02 9.93 17.79
N ALA A 15 2.61 10.58 18.88
CA ALA A 15 2.05 11.93 18.85
C ALA A 15 3.03 12.97 18.30
N GLU A 16 4.30 12.91 18.71
CA GLU A 16 5.33 13.85 18.24
C GLU A 16 5.63 13.68 16.73
N PRO A 17 5.87 12.46 16.21
CA PRO A 17 6.00 12.24 14.76
C PRO A 17 4.78 12.69 13.97
N LEU A 18 3.56 12.37 14.43
CA LEU A 18 2.32 12.73 13.74
C LEU A 18 2.16 14.26 13.67
N GLN A 19 2.41 14.95 14.77
CA GLN A 19 2.36 16.41 14.79
C GLN A 19 3.42 17.03 13.85
N GLY A 20 4.62 16.45 13.80
CA GLY A 20 5.66 16.86 12.85
C GLY A 20 5.25 16.62 11.39
N MET A 21 4.58 15.50 11.10
CA MET A 21 4.05 15.18 9.78
C MET A 21 2.93 16.15 9.37
N ASP A 22 1.97 16.42 10.25
CA ASP A 22 0.87 17.36 10.00
C ASP A 22 1.41 18.77 9.74
N GLN A 23 2.42 19.20 10.50
CA GLN A 23 3.08 20.50 10.29
C GLN A 23 3.84 20.54 8.96
N ALA A 24 4.53 19.47 8.58
CA ALA A 24 5.24 19.37 7.31
C ALA A 24 4.28 19.35 6.11
N GLU A 25 3.10 18.75 6.26
CA GLU A 25 2.02 18.79 5.27
C GLU A 25 1.44 20.21 5.15
N GLN A 26 1.07 20.83 6.27
CA GLN A 26 0.49 22.18 6.29
C GLN A 26 1.45 23.27 5.80
N SER A 27 2.76 23.07 6.00
CA SER A 27 3.79 24.00 5.53
C SER A 27 4.21 23.81 4.07
N GLY A 28 3.68 22.80 3.38
CA GLY A 28 4.08 22.46 2.01
C GLY A 28 5.52 21.92 1.91
N VAL A 29 6.14 21.58 3.04
CA VAL A 29 7.48 20.96 3.08
C VAL A 29 7.47 19.61 2.39
N PHE A 30 6.35 18.88 2.48
CA PHE A 30 6.13 17.65 1.72
C PHE A 30 6.02 17.88 0.22
N ASP A 31 5.42 18.97 -0.25
CA ASP A 31 5.41 19.29 -1.68
C ASP A 31 6.85 19.48 -2.20
N GLY A 32 7.71 20.17 -1.44
CA GLY A 32 9.12 20.31 -1.81
C GLY A 32 9.96 19.02 -1.68
N LEU A 33 9.60 18.11 -0.77
CA LEU A 33 10.31 16.85 -0.53
C LEU A 33 9.90 15.74 -1.52
N PHE A 34 8.62 15.63 -1.84
CA PHE A 34 8.07 14.60 -2.73
C PHE A 34 7.96 15.09 -4.19
N CYS A 35 7.83 16.39 -4.44
CA CYS A 35 7.89 16.97 -5.79
C CYS A 35 9.29 17.43 -6.20
N ARG A 36 10.31 17.21 -5.35
CA ARG A 36 11.69 17.28 -5.85
C ARG A 36 11.80 16.21 -6.92
N GLU A 37 11.83 16.65 -8.19
CA GLU A 37 12.46 15.90 -9.26
C GLU A 37 13.69 15.25 -8.65
N LEU A 38 13.66 13.91 -8.55
CA LEU A 38 14.69 13.09 -7.91
C LEU A 38 16.04 13.67 -8.29
N SER A 39 16.65 14.40 -7.35
CA SER A 39 17.92 15.07 -7.58
C SER A 39 18.95 13.97 -7.80
N GLU A 40 19.25 13.71 -9.08
CA GLU A 40 20.46 13.17 -9.72
C GLU A 40 21.35 12.14 -8.98
N VAL A 41 20.87 11.46 -7.94
CA VAL A 41 21.66 10.45 -7.23
C VAL A 41 21.30 9.08 -7.81
N ALA A 42 22.21 8.66 -8.68
CA ALA A 42 22.11 7.58 -9.66
C ALA A 42 21.14 7.93 -10.78
N ALA A 43 21.68 8.32 -11.94
CA ALA A 43 20.93 8.37 -13.19
C ALA A 43 20.17 7.04 -13.36
N SER A 44 18.90 7.02 -12.94
CA SER A 44 18.01 5.93 -13.22
C SER A 44 17.88 5.94 -14.73
N VAL A 45 18.54 4.98 -15.39
CA VAL A 45 18.48 4.77 -16.84
C VAL A 45 17.04 5.00 -17.27
N SER A 46 16.76 6.08 -18.00
CA SER A 46 15.39 6.45 -18.33
C SER A 46 14.68 5.31 -19.06
N LYS A 47 13.35 5.30 -19.08
CA LYS A 47 12.61 4.25 -19.81
C LYS A 47 13.05 4.16 -21.28
N GLU A 48 13.37 5.30 -21.89
CA GLU A 48 13.91 5.41 -23.25
C GLU A 48 15.33 4.84 -23.34
N GLN A 49 16.21 5.18 -22.39
CA GLN A 49 17.57 4.63 -22.35
C GLN A 49 17.56 3.11 -22.13
N LEU A 50 16.60 2.59 -21.36
CA LEU A 50 16.42 1.15 -21.17
C LEU A 50 16.03 0.48 -22.48
N LEU A 51 15.13 1.07 -23.26
CA LEU A 51 14.77 0.56 -24.58
C LEU A 51 15.94 0.65 -25.57
N GLN A 52 16.69 1.76 -25.56
CA GLN A 52 17.88 1.93 -26.41
C GLN A 52 19.01 0.93 -26.07
N SER A 53 19.05 0.45 -24.83
CA SER A 53 20.01 -0.58 -24.42
C SER A 53 19.70 -1.98 -24.98
N ILE A 54 18.51 -2.16 -25.57
CA ILE A 54 18.12 -3.43 -26.18
C ILE A 54 18.80 -3.57 -27.54
N GLY A 55 19.69 -4.55 -27.64
CA GLY A 55 20.39 -4.87 -28.87
C GLY A 55 20.80 -6.32 -28.94
N PRO A 56 21.19 -6.80 -30.14
CA PRO A 56 21.66 -8.16 -30.33
C PRO A 56 22.88 -8.45 -29.43
N GLY A 57 22.89 -9.59 -28.75
CA GLY A 57 24.01 -10.01 -27.91
C GLY A 57 24.11 -9.33 -26.54
N MET A 58 23.10 -8.55 -26.11
CA MET A 58 23.04 -8.03 -24.75
C MET A 58 22.87 -9.16 -23.70
N ASN A 59 23.40 -8.94 -22.49
CA ASN A 59 23.21 -9.87 -21.38
C ASN A 59 21.86 -9.62 -20.70
N LEU A 60 20.92 -10.55 -20.87
CA LEU A 60 19.63 -10.52 -20.18
C LEU A 60 19.80 -11.04 -18.75
N THR A 61 19.76 -10.13 -17.79
CA THR A 61 19.86 -10.47 -16.35
C THR A 61 18.48 -10.41 -15.68
N ARG A 62 18.32 -11.12 -14.55
CA ARG A 62 17.10 -10.99 -13.72
C ARG A 62 16.82 -9.53 -13.33
N GLY A 63 17.87 -8.75 -13.08
CA GLY A 63 17.77 -7.32 -12.78
C GLY A 63 17.19 -6.50 -13.93
N PHE A 64 17.48 -6.87 -15.18
CA PHE A 64 16.93 -6.19 -16.37
C PHE A 64 15.41 -6.37 -16.44
N PHE A 65 14.91 -7.60 -16.31
CA PHE A 65 13.46 -7.87 -16.29
C PHE A 65 12.76 -7.20 -15.11
N ARG A 66 13.40 -7.12 -13.94
CA ARG A 66 12.87 -6.35 -12.79
C ARG A 66 12.76 -4.86 -13.08
N LYS A 67 13.70 -4.26 -13.83
CA LYS A 67 13.59 -2.86 -14.28
C LYS A 67 12.41 -2.67 -15.23
N ILE A 68 12.20 -3.58 -16.18
CA ILE A 68 11.02 -3.56 -17.06
C ILE A 68 9.73 -3.62 -16.22
N TYR A 69 9.67 -4.50 -15.22
CA TYR A 69 8.53 -4.58 -14.31
C TYR A 69 8.33 -3.30 -13.49
N GLY A 70 9.40 -2.70 -12.98
CA GLY A 70 9.32 -1.40 -12.29
C GLY A 70 8.72 -0.30 -13.17
N TYR A 71 9.16 -0.21 -14.43
CA TYR A 71 8.59 0.74 -15.38
C TYR A 71 7.16 0.42 -15.79
N GLU A 72 6.76 -0.85 -15.86
CA GLU A 72 5.36 -1.24 -16.13
C GLU A 72 4.41 -0.75 -15.03
N ILE A 73 4.85 -0.73 -13.77
CA ILE A 73 4.05 -0.23 -12.64
C ILE A 73 3.78 1.27 -12.79
N SER A 74 4.79 2.06 -13.16
CA SER A 74 4.66 3.52 -13.33
C SER A 74 4.09 3.92 -14.69
N TYR A 75 4.31 3.10 -15.73
CA TYR A 75 3.92 3.35 -17.12
C TYR A 75 3.29 2.08 -17.71
N PRO A 76 1.97 1.88 -17.53
CA PRO A 76 1.28 0.71 -18.04
C PRO A 76 1.47 0.53 -19.56
N GLY A 77 1.78 -0.68 -19.99
CA GLY A 77 2.07 -1.01 -21.39
C GLY A 77 3.54 -0.91 -21.80
N PHE A 78 4.41 -0.44 -20.91
CA PHE A 78 5.86 -0.42 -21.15
C PHE A 78 6.44 -1.82 -21.33
N LYS A 79 5.99 -2.79 -20.52
CA LYS A 79 6.39 -4.20 -20.60
C LYS A 79 6.21 -4.77 -22.00
N GLU A 80 5.06 -4.54 -22.63
CA GLU A 80 4.80 -5.05 -23.98
C GLU A 80 5.74 -4.41 -25.01
N THR A 81 6.02 -3.11 -24.86
CA THR A 81 6.99 -2.39 -25.70
C THR A 81 8.40 -2.96 -25.53
N ALA A 82 8.83 -3.20 -24.30
CA ALA A 82 10.15 -3.76 -24.01
C ALA A 82 10.29 -5.22 -24.46
N ILE A 83 9.25 -6.05 -24.26
CA ILE A 83 9.24 -7.44 -24.74
C ILE A 83 9.32 -7.47 -26.27
N ARG A 84 8.55 -6.64 -26.97
CA ARG A 84 8.62 -6.56 -28.44
C ARG A 84 10.02 -6.18 -28.92
N ALA A 85 10.64 -5.17 -28.30
CA ALA A 85 12.02 -4.79 -28.65
C ALA A 85 13.02 -5.92 -28.40
N LEU A 86 12.84 -6.72 -27.34
CA LEU A 86 13.67 -7.90 -27.07
C LEU A 86 13.46 -9.01 -28.11
N GLU A 87 12.23 -9.24 -28.54
CA GLU A 87 11.88 -10.21 -29.58
C GLU A 87 12.47 -9.79 -30.94
N GLU A 88 12.37 -8.51 -31.31
CA GLU A 88 12.97 -7.90 -32.50
C GLU A 88 14.51 -7.98 -32.47
N ALA A 89 15.12 -7.83 -31.29
CA ALA A 89 16.57 -8.02 -31.10
C ALA A 89 17.02 -9.50 -31.13
N GLY A 90 16.09 -10.44 -31.30
CA GLY A 90 16.35 -11.88 -31.48
C GLY A 90 16.03 -12.76 -30.26
N CYS A 91 15.47 -12.22 -29.18
CA CYS A 91 15.09 -13.00 -27.99
C CYS A 91 13.66 -13.54 -28.11
N MET A 92 13.49 -14.64 -28.86
CA MET A 92 12.17 -15.28 -29.05
C MET A 92 11.47 -15.75 -27.75
N LYS A 93 12.22 -15.91 -26.65
CA LYS A 93 11.71 -16.36 -25.35
C LYS A 93 11.58 -15.23 -24.33
N ALA A 94 11.72 -13.96 -24.73
CA ALA A 94 11.71 -12.82 -23.82
C ALA A 94 10.48 -12.79 -22.90
N ARG A 95 9.28 -13.05 -23.45
CA ARG A 95 8.03 -13.11 -22.69
C ARG A 95 8.04 -14.23 -21.64
N ALA A 96 8.55 -15.41 -21.99
CA ALA A 96 8.62 -16.54 -21.07
C ALA A 96 9.56 -16.22 -19.88
N TYR A 97 10.75 -15.67 -20.16
CA TYR A 97 11.69 -15.26 -19.12
C TYR A 97 11.13 -14.17 -18.22
N TYR A 98 10.46 -13.16 -18.79
CA TYR A 98 9.81 -12.13 -18.01
C TYR A 98 8.78 -12.72 -17.04
N ASN A 99 7.86 -13.55 -17.55
CA ASN A 99 6.80 -14.14 -16.74
C ASN A 99 7.34 -15.02 -15.61
N GLU A 100 8.39 -15.81 -15.89
CA GLU A 100 9.02 -16.66 -14.88
C GLU A 100 9.67 -15.82 -13.77
N ILE A 101 10.51 -14.86 -14.14
CA ILE A 101 11.30 -14.05 -13.21
C ILE A 101 10.38 -13.15 -12.37
N ILE A 102 9.40 -12.51 -13.00
CA ILE A 102 8.48 -11.61 -12.30
C ILE A 102 7.46 -12.40 -11.50
N GLY A 103 7.00 -13.55 -11.99
CA GLY A 103 6.13 -14.44 -11.22
C GLY A 103 6.82 -14.97 -9.95
N GLU A 104 8.11 -15.33 -10.02
CA GLU A 104 8.89 -15.71 -8.84
C GLU A 104 9.02 -14.53 -7.86
N TYR A 105 9.35 -13.35 -8.37
CA TYR A 105 9.48 -12.14 -7.56
C TYR A 105 8.17 -11.79 -6.84
N GLN A 106 7.04 -11.80 -7.55
CA GLN A 106 5.72 -11.50 -6.98
C GLN A 106 5.34 -12.50 -5.89
N ARG A 107 5.54 -13.81 -6.12
CA ARG A 107 5.28 -14.82 -5.09
C ARG A 107 6.09 -14.59 -3.81
N GLN A 108 7.38 -14.27 -3.95
CA GLN A 108 8.25 -13.97 -2.80
C GLN A 108 7.79 -12.72 -2.05
N GLN A 109 7.37 -11.67 -2.78
CA GLN A 109 6.83 -10.45 -2.18
C GLN A 109 5.50 -10.72 -1.46
N ASP A 110 4.58 -11.43 -2.10
CA ASP A 110 3.28 -11.78 -1.54
C ASP A 110 3.44 -12.62 -0.28
N GLU A 111 4.32 -13.63 -0.29
CA GLU A 111 4.59 -14.45 0.89
C GLU A 111 5.18 -13.63 2.04
N ALA A 112 6.08 -12.70 1.74
CA ALA A 112 6.68 -11.81 2.74
C ALA A 112 5.67 -10.84 3.36
N ILE A 113 4.72 -10.32 2.55
CA ILE A 113 3.74 -9.32 2.99
C ILE A 113 2.51 -9.97 3.63
N ARG A 114 2.14 -11.19 3.21
CA ARG A 114 0.96 -11.93 3.70
C ARG A 114 0.78 -11.95 5.22
N PRO A 115 1.80 -12.24 6.06
CA PRO A 115 1.60 -12.25 7.51
C PRO A 115 1.27 -10.85 8.05
N VAL A 116 1.92 -9.81 7.53
CA VAL A 116 1.67 -8.42 7.93
C VAL A 116 0.27 -7.98 7.52
N ALA A 117 -0.13 -8.30 6.30
CA ALA A 117 -1.48 -8.01 5.81
C ALA A 117 -2.56 -8.74 6.63
N ALA A 118 -2.31 -9.99 7.02
CA ALA A 118 -3.23 -10.76 7.85
C ALA A 118 -3.40 -10.16 9.25
N GLU A 119 -2.31 -9.72 9.89
CA GLU A 119 -2.37 -9.02 11.19
C GLU A 119 -3.12 -7.69 11.08
N TYR A 120 -2.86 -6.92 10.02
CA TYR A 120 -3.57 -5.66 9.79
C TYR A 120 -5.08 -5.89 9.59
N LEU A 121 -5.46 -6.94 8.83
CA LEU A 121 -6.86 -7.30 8.62
C LEU A 121 -7.55 -7.71 9.92
N LYS A 122 -6.89 -8.50 10.77
CA LYS A 122 -7.40 -8.87 12.10
C LYS A 122 -7.67 -7.63 12.94
N GLU A 123 -6.74 -6.68 12.94
CA GLU A 123 -6.87 -5.45 13.71
C GLU A 123 -8.01 -4.56 13.18
N CYS A 124 -8.17 -4.47 11.86
CA CYS A 124 -9.31 -3.80 11.24
C CYS A 124 -10.64 -4.43 11.65
N ASN A 125 -10.75 -5.76 11.60
CA ASN A 125 -11.97 -6.47 12.00
C ASN A 125 -12.30 -6.26 13.49
N ARG A 126 -11.30 -6.35 14.37
CA ARG A 126 -11.45 -6.09 15.80
C ARG A 126 -12.01 -4.69 16.07
N LYS A 127 -11.49 -3.68 15.39
CA LYS A 127 -11.99 -2.29 15.50
C LYS A 127 -13.40 -2.14 14.95
N TRP A 128 -13.73 -2.87 13.89
CA TRP A 128 -15.07 -2.85 13.29
C TRP A 128 -16.11 -3.48 14.23
N GLU A 129 -15.81 -4.65 14.80
CA GLU A 129 -16.66 -5.33 15.79
C GLU A 129 -16.88 -4.47 17.06
N GLN A 130 -15.84 -3.78 17.53
CA GLN A 130 -15.96 -2.84 18.66
C GLN A 130 -16.93 -1.68 18.34
N LYS A 131 -16.84 -1.11 17.13
CA LYS A 131 -17.75 -0.03 16.70
C LYS A 131 -19.18 -0.52 16.51
N GLU A 132 -19.39 -1.71 15.96
CA GLU A 132 -20.71 -2.34 15.88
C GLU A 132 -21.32 -2.55 17.26
N GLY A 133 -20.57 -3.17 18.18
CA GLY A 133 -21.03 -3.41 19.55
C GLY A 133 -21.30 -2.13 20.34
N GLU A 134 -20.52 -1.06 20.14
CA GLU A 134 -20.84 0.26 20.69
C GLU A 134 -22.09 0.90 20.07
N GLY A 135 -22.27 0.75 18.75
CA GLY A 135 -23.46 1.22 18.04
C GLY A 135 -24.73 0.53 18.54
N GLU A 136 -24.67 -0.78 18.74
CA GLU A 136 -25.78 -1.59 19.25
C GLU A 136 -26.11 -1.23 20.71
N ARG A 137 -25.10 -1.09 21.57
CA ARG A 137 -25.27 -0.61 22.96
C ARG A 137 -25.89 0.79 23.03
N LYS A 138 -25.51 1.70 22.13
CA LYS A 138 -26.10 3.04 22.03
C LYS A 138 -27.56 2.98 21.58
N ARG A 139 -27.89 2.13 20.59
CA ARG A 139 -29.27 1.92 20.14
C ARG A 139 -30.16 1.37 21.25
N GLN A 140 -29.67 0.36 21.99
CA GLN A 140 -30.42 -0.23 23.11
C GLN A 140 -30.65 0.79 24.24
N LYS A 141 -29.63 1.56 24.64
CA LYS A 141 -29.78 2.64 25.63
C LYS A 141 -30.76 3.73 25.19
N ASN A 142 -30.76 4.10 23.91
CA ASN A 142 -31.72 5.07 23.38
C ASN A 142 -33.14 4.52 23.38
N SER A 143 -33.34 3.25 23.00
CA SER A 143 -34.65 2.60 23.03
C SER A 143 -35.20 2.54 24.46
N SER A 144 -34.40 2.07 25.43
CA SER A 144 -34.83 2.02 26.84
C SER A 144 -35.05 3.41 27.46
N ARG A 145 -34.30 4.44 27.01
CA ARG A 145 -34.60 5.83 27.38
C ARG A 145 -35.95 6.26 26.81
N GLN A 146 -36.20 5.99 25.54
CA GLN A 146 -37.42 6.40 24.85
C GLN A 146 -38.67 5.72 25.44
N GLU A 147 -38.57 4.45 25.81
CA GLU A 147 -39.62 3.73 26.57
C GLU A 147 -39.86 4.38 27.93
N ARG A 148 -38.81 4.65 28.72
CA ARG A 148 -38.95 5.38 29.99
C ARG A 148 -39.62 6.75 29.86
N TRP A 149 -39.33 7.48 28.78
CA TRP A 149 -39.97 8.78 28.52
C TRP A 149 -41.45 8.63 28.15
N LYS A 150 -41.84 7.55 27.45
CA LYS A 150 -43.24 7.23 27.18
C LYS A 150 -44.00 6.89 28.46
N ASP A 151 -43.45 5.99 29.28
CA ASP A 151 -44.06 5.60 30.57
C ASP A 151 -44.24 6.81 31.50
N PHE A 152 -43.25 7.70 31.53
CA PHE A 152 -43.31 8.93 32.33
C PHE A 152 -44.34 9.95 31.79
N GLY A 153 -44.53 10.02 30.47
CA GLY A 153 -45.56 10.84 29.83
C GLY A 153 -46.97 10.33 30.10
N GLU A 154 -47.17 9.01 30.07
CA GLU A 154 -48.44 8.36 30.43
C GLU A 154 -48.82 8.59 31.90
N LEU A 155 -47.85 8.53 32.81
CA LEU A 155 -48.05 8.81 34.25
C LEU A 155 -48.42 10.26 34.55
N LEU A 156 -47.92 11.21 33.75
CA LEU A 156 -48.23 12.63 33.89
C LEU A 156 -49.47 13.08 33.10
N ASN A 157 -50.14 12.14 32.42
CA ASN A 157 -51.37 12.36 31.65
C ASN A 157 -51.24 13.49 30.60
N PHE A 158 -50.06 13.64 30.01
CA PHE A 158 -49.88 14.45 28.81
C PHE A 158 -50.42 13.65 27.62
N GLN A 159 -51.67 13.90 27.22
CA GLN A 159 -52.20 13.52 25.90
C GLN A 159 -51.88 14.58 24.86
#